data_AF-A0A2M7H2R6-F1
#
_entry.id   AF-A0A2M7H2R6-F1
#
_cell.length_a   1.000
_cell.length_b   1.000
_cell.length_c   1.000
_cell.angle_alpha   90.00
_cell.angle_beta   90.00
_cell.angle_gamma   90.00
#
_symmetry.space_group_name_H-M   'P 1'
#
loop_
_entity.id
_entity.type
_entity.pdbx_description
1 polymer ?
#
loop_
_entity_poly.entity_id
_entity_poly.type
_entity_poly.pdbx_seq_one_letter_code
_entity_poly.pdbx_strand_id
1 'polypeptide(L)'
;MVSLVVFVLFLSIVFKGLKNLKLDFSFGEASIVAAILALLVGVAVYAGLSFKRKDKAKEGKPGLNVLRTFGYLQILTAAYVAFAHGANDVANGIGPLAAMANIYKNGSLAASVGVPFWVLVLGGSGIFLGLAMYGRNVMKTLGKGITEITPMRGFAAEFAAATTVLFASQLGMPISTTHTIVGSIIGVGLARKEKAVLDKKLLRKTFAIWILQIPFVAMCAGVIFYFLRALLG
;
A
#
# COMPACT_ATOMS: atom_id res chain seq x y z
N MET A 1 17.72 -11.50 3.28
CA MET A 1 16.56 -10.66 3.64
C MET A 1 16.35 -9.52 2.67
N VAL A 2 17.33 -8.61 2.45
CA VAL A 2 17.22 -7.51 1.46
C VAL A 2 16.80 -8.02 0.07
N SER A 3 17.51 -9.01 -0.47
CA SER A 3 17.20 -9.60 -1.78
C SER A 3 15.81 -10.23 -1.84
N LEU A 4 15.28 -10.77 -0.73
CA LEU A 4 13.92 -11.34 -0.68
C LEU A 4 12.85 -10.26 -0.77
N VAL A 5 13.05 -9.14 -0.06
CA VAL A 5 12.12 -7.99 -0.08
C VAL A 5 12.11 -7.37 -1.46
N VAL A 6 13.30 -7.15 -2.04
CA VAL A 6 13.44 -6.64 -3.39
C VAL A 6 12.80 -7.61 -4.40
N PHE A 7 13.02 -8.91 -4.25
CA PHE A 7 12.38 -9.93 -5.08
C PHE A 7 10.85 -9.83 -5.04
N VAL A 8 10.25 -9.83 -3.84
CA VAL A 8 8.79 -9.76 -3.70
C VAL A 8 8.24 -8.44 -4.27
N LEU A 9 8.92 -7.32 -4.02
CA LEU A 9 8.53 -6.01 -4.56
C LEU A 9 8.59 -6.00 -6.09
N PHE A 10 9.70 -6.44 -6.69
CA PHE A 10 9.84 -6.46 -8.15
C PHE A 10 8.91 -7.47 -8.80
N LEU A 11 8.74 -8.67 -8.22
CA LEU A 11 7.76 -9.66 -8.68
C LEU A 11 6.37 -9.04 -8.70
N SER A 12 6.01 -8.31 -7.65
CA SER A 12 4.73 -7.62 -7.51
C SER A 12 4.51 -6.55 -8.59
N ILE A 13 5.54 -5.73 -8.85
CA ILE A 13 5.48 -4.68 -9.88
C ILE A 13 5.42 -5.29 -11.28
N VAL A 14 6.23 -6.31 -11.57
CA VAL A 14 6.29 -6.94 -12.89
C VAL A 14 5.01 -7.71 -13.16
N PHE A 15 4.59 -8.58 -12.24
CA PHE A 15 3.45 -9.45 -12.44
C PHE A 15 2.11 -8.71 -12.42
N LYS A 16 2.00 -7.59 -11.69
CA LYS A 16 0.76 -6.82 -11.58
C LYS A 16 0.78 -5.48 -12.32
N GLY A 17 1.86 -4.73 -12.19
CA GLY A 17 1.98 -3.39 -12.79
C GLY A 17 2.01 -3.40 -14.32
N LEU A 18 2.62 -4.42 -14.92
CA LEU A 18 2.77 -4.51 -16.38
C LEU A 18 1.54 -5.07 -17.11
N LYS A 19 0.59 -5.70 -16.40
CA LYS A 19 -0.68 -6.16 -17.00
C LYS A 19 -1.50 -5.02 -17.59
N ASN A 20 -1.45 -3.83 -16.98
CA ASN A 20 -2.13 -2.64 -17.50
C ASN A 20 -1.45 -2.04 -18.76
N LEU A 21 -0.24 -2.50 -19.11
CA LEU A 21 0.51 -2.11 -20.30
C LEU A 21 0.44 -3.15 -21.43
N LYS A 22 -0.45 -4.16 -21.33
CA LYS A 22 -0.56 -5.31 -22.26
C LYS A 22 0.71 -6.13 -22.40
N LEU A 23 1.57 -6.13 -21.38
CA LEU A 23 2.74 -6.99 -21.29
C LEU A 23 2.37 -8.16 -20.37
N ASP A 24 1.78 -9.20 -20.94
CA ASP A 24 1.32 -10.39 -20.22
C ASP A 24 2.49 -11.35 -19.95
N PHE A 25 3.32 -11.01 -18.97
CA PHE A 25 4.34 -11.93 -18.48
C PHE A 25 3.69 -13.12 -17.76
N SER A 26 4.12 -14.33 -18.11
CA SER A 26 3.81 -15.52 -17.31
C SER A 26 4.40 -15.37 -15.90
N PHE A 27 3.79 -16.01 -14.89
CA PHE A 27 4.34 -16.03 -13.53
C PHE A 27 5.80 -16.50 -13.50
N GLY A 28 6.16 -17.45 -14.37
CA GLY A 28 7.53 -17.94 -14.51
C GLY A 28 8.50 -16.87 -15.01
N GLU A 29 8.11 -16.13 -16.05
CA GLU A 29 8.94 -15.05 -16.63
C GLU A 29 9.08 -13.87 -15.66
N ALA A 30 7.97 -13.45 -15.03
CA ALA A 30 7.98 -12.42 -14.02
C ALA A 30 8.88 -12.79 -12.82
N SER A 31 8.88 -14.07 -12.43
CA SER A 31 9.73 -14.60 -11.36
C SER A 31 11.21 -14.57 -11.73
N ILE A 32 11.57 -14.91 -12.97
CA ILE A 32 12.96 -14.86 -13.44
C ILE A 32 13.47 -13.41 -13.48
N VAL A 33 12.70 -12.50 -14.08
CA VAL A 33 13.06 -11.07 -14.15
C VAL A 33 13.20 -10.47 -12.75
N ALA A 34 12.26 -10.77 -11.85
CA ALA A 34 12.32 -10.32 -10.46
C ALA A 34 13.53 -10.91 -9.72
N ALA A 35 13.88 -12.19 -9.95
CA ALA A 35 15.02 -12.84 -9.33
C ALA A 35 16.35 -12.21 -9.77
N ILE A 36 16.50 -11.91 -11.06
CA ILE A 36 17.69 -11.25 -11.61
C ILE A 36 17.85 -9.85 -11.02
N LEU A 37 16.80 -9.03 -11.05
CA LEU A 37 16.83 -7.67 -10.48
C LEU A 37 17.10 -7.70 -8.97
N ALA A 38 16.47 -8.63 -8.25
CA ALA A 38 16.70 -8.79 -6.82
C ALA A 38 18.12 -9.23 -6.47
N LEU A 39 18.71 -10.10 -7.29
CA LEU A 39 20.10 -10.51 -7.15
C LEU A 39 21.04 -9.32 -7.43
N LEU A 40 20.83 -8.57 -8.52
CA LEU A 40 21.64 -7.40 -8.88
C LEU A 40 21.61 -6.33 -7.80
N VAL A 41 20.43 -5.96 -7.32
CA VAL A 41 20.27 -4.98 -6.22
C VAL A 41 20.86 -5.53 -4.92
N GLY A 42 20.66 -6.82 -4.64
CA GLY A 42 21.24 -7.49 -3.46
C GLY A 42 22.78 -7.45 -3.47
N VAL A 43 23.39 -7.73 -4.62
CA VAL A 43 24.84 -7.68 -4.82
C VAL A 43 25.35 -6.24 -4.74
N ALA A 44 24.67 -5.26 -5.36
CA ALA A 44 25.05 -3.85 -5.29
C ALA A 44 24.99 -3.32 -3.84
N VAL A 45 23.96 -3.68 -3.07
CA VAL A 45 23.83 -3.33 -1.66
C VAL A 45 24.93 -4.03 -0.84
N TYR A 46 25.20 -5.31 -1.08
CA TYR A 46 26.28 -6.04 -0.38
C TYR A 46 27.65 -5.43 -0.67
N ALA A 47 27.95 -5.12 -1.93
CA ALA A 47 29.20 -4.49 -2.37
C ALA A 47 29.36 -3.08 -1.78
N GLY A 48 28.31 -2.27 -1.79
CA GLY A 48 28.34 -0.92 -1.19
C GLY A 48 28.50 -0.95 0.33
N LEU A 49 27.90 -1.94 1.01
CA LEU A 49 28.06 -2.14 2.44
C LEU A 49 29.46 -2.68 2.78
N SER A 50 30.02 -3.60 1.99
CA SER A 50 31.36 -4.16 2.20
C SER A 50 32.47 -3.14 1.92
N PHE A 51 32.29 -2.26 0.94
CA PHE A 51 33.16 -1.09 0.71
C PHE A 51 33.14 -0.14 1.92
N LYS A 52 31.96 0.26 2.40
CA LYS A 52 31.83 1.11 3.61
C LYS A 52 32.30 0.42 4.89
N ARG A 53 32.27 -0.92 4.96
CA ARG A 53 32.77 -1.70 6.11
C ARG A 53 34.30 -1.67 6.19
N LYS A 54 34.99 -1.62 5.04
CA LYS A 54 36.45 -1.42 4.99
C LYS A 54 36.87 -0.06 5.57
N ASP A 55 36.07 0.98 5.34
CA ASP A 55 36.35 2.33 5.89
C ASP A 55 35.95 2.52 7.36
N LYS A 56 34.97 1.74 7.86
CA LYS A 56 34.39 1.92 9.20
C LYS A 56 34.81 0.88 10.26
N ALA A 57 35.90 0.16 10.04
CA ALA A 57 36.41 -0.83 10.98
C ALA A 57 36.86 -0.27 12.36
N LYS A 58 36.66 1.02 12.65
CA LYS A 58 37.13 1.69 13.89
C LYS A 58 36.06 2.11 14.91
N GLU A 59 34.76 2.02 14.66
CA GLU A 59 33.76 2.45 15.66
C GLU A 59 32.64 1.42 15.86
N GLY A 60 32.78 0.64 16.93
CA GLY A 60 31.85 -0.40 17.32
C GLY A 60 30.62 0.12 18.07
N LYS A 61 29.42 -0.19 17.54
CA LYS A 61 28.20 -0.58 18.29
C LYS A 61 27.35 -1.50 17.39
N PRO A 62 27.33 -2.83 17.59
CA PRO A 62 26.67 -3.80 16.70
C PRO A 62 25.18 -3.51 16.44
N GLY A 63 24.44 -3.00 17.44
CA GLY A 63 23.01 -2.72 17.34
C GLY A 63 22.67 -1.54 16.40
N LEU A 64 23.53 -0.53 16.28
CA LEU A 64 23.25 0.66 15.47
C LEU A 64 23.26 0.38 13.97
N ASN A 65 24.10 -0.57 13.54
CA ASN A 65 24.19 -0.99 12.13
C ASN A 65 22.95 -1.79 11.69
N VAL A 66 22.36 -2.57 12.59
CA VAL A 66 21.12 -3.32 12.32
C VAL A 66 19.94 -2.37 12.14
N LEU A 67 19.75 -1.40 13.06
CA LEU A 67 18.69 -0.39 12.92
C LEU A 67 18.81 0.41 11.63
N ARG A 68 20.03 0.79 11.24
CA ARG A 68 20.27 1.55 10.01
C ARG A 68 19.93 0.75 8.75
N THR A 69 20.29 -0.54 8.74
CA THR A 69 19.95 -1.46 7.63
C THR A 69 18.44 -1.64 7.51
N PHE A 70 17.74 -1.83 8.64
CA PHE A 70 16.28 -1.89 8.65
C PHE A 70 15.62 -0.56 8.29
N GLY A 71 16.25 0.58 8.56
CA GLY A 71 15.77 1.88 8.09
C GLY A 71 15.72 1.94 6.55
N TYR A 72 16.76 1.47 5.87
CA TYR A 72 16.74 1.37 4.40
C TYR A 72 15.70 0.38 3.89
N LEU A 73 15.56 -0.78 4.54
CA LEU A 73 14.54 -1.76 4.18
C LEU A 73 13.13 -1.22 4.39
N GLN A 74 12.92 -0.42 5.45
CA GLN A 74 11.64 0.20 5.72
C GLN A 74 11.26 1.19 4.61
N ILE A 75 12.21 1.95 4.06
CA ILE A 75 11.92 2.83 2.92
C ILE A 75 11.47 2.01 1.69
N LEU A 76 12.10 0.87 1.44
CA LEU A 76 11.70 -0.03 0.35
C LEU A 76 10.31 -0.63 0.59
N THR A 77 9.98 -1.03 1.82
CA THR A 77 8.64 -1.55 2.14
C THR A 77 7.58 -0.46 2.15
N ALA A 78 7.92 0.78 2.49
CA ALA A 78 7.02 1.92 2.35
C ALA A 78 6.67 2.16 0.87
N ALA A 79 7.64 2.03 -0.04
CA ALA A 79 7.38 2.07 -1.48
C ALA A 79 6.49 0.89 -1.94
N TYR A 80 6.69 -0.31 -1.36
CA TYR A 80 5.85 -1.46 -1.64
C TYR A 80 4.40 -1.25 -1.18
N VAL A 81 4.20 -0.70 0.03
CA VAL A 81 2.88 -0.30 0.53
C VAL A 81 2.25 0.72 -0.41
N ALA A 82 2.99 1.75 -0.84
CA ALA A 82 2.47 2.77 -1.76
C ALA A 82 2.00 2.16 -3.09
N PHE A 83 2.77 1.21 -3.66
CA PHE A 83 2.37 0.48 -4.86
C PHE A 83 1.12 -0.38 -4.63
N ALA A 84 1.10 -1.19 -3.57
CA ALA A 84 -0.05 -2.03 -3.24
C ALA A 84 -1.32 -1.21 -2.99
N HIS A 85 -1.18 -0.06 -2.31
CA HIS A 85 -2.25 0.88 -2.04
C HIS A 85 -2.81 1.50 -3.32
N GLY A 86 -1.93 1.96 -4.23
CA GLY A 86 -2.37 2.44 -5.54
C GLY A 86 -3.09 1.36 -6.35
N ALA A 87 -2.56 0.14 -6.34
CA ALA A 87 -3.15 -0.98 -7.08
C ALA A 87 -4.52 -1.44 -6.54
N ASN A 88 -4.84 -1.17 -5.27
CA ASN A 88 -6.14 -1.48 -4.67
C ASN A 88 -7.11 -0.29 -4.76
N ASP A 89 -6.66 0.90 -4.37
CA ASP A 89 -7.55 2.02 -4.07
C ASP A 89 -7.90 2.87 -5.30
N VAL A 90 -7.16 2.74 -6.41
CA VAL A 90 -7.54 3.39 -7.68
C VAL A 90 -8.94 2.96 -8.09
N ALA A 91 -9.32 1.69 -7.86
CA ALA A 91 -10.64 1.18 -8.20
C ALA A 91 -11.78 1.91 -7.45
N ASN A 92 -11.54 2.42 -6.25
CA ASN A 92 -12.57 3.07 -5.43
C ASN A 92 -13.07 4.38 -6.05
N GLY A 93 -12.16 5.17 -6.63
CA GLY A 93 -12.51 6.42 -7.32
C GLY A 93 -12.80 6.23 -8.81
N ILE A 94 -12.04 5.36 -9.47
CA ILE A 94 -12.11 5.18 -10.92
C ILE A 94 -13.23 4.25 -11.34
N GLY A 95 -13.63 3.27 -10.53
CA GLY A 95 -14.72 2.35 -10.85
C GLY A 95 -16.03 3.07 -11.22
N PRO A 96 -16.56 3.95 -10.35
CA PRO A 96 -17.75 4.74 -10.67
C PRO A 96 -17.58 5.65 -11.90
N LEU A 97 -16.41 6.29 -12.04
CA LEU A 97 -16.12 7.18 -13.17
C LEU A 97 -16.07 6.41 -14.51
N ALA A 98 -15.45 5.23 -14.52
CA ALA A 98 -15.39 4.36 -15.68
C ALA A 98 -16.79 3.85 -16.07
N ALA A 99 -17.63 3.53 -15.09
CA ALA A 99 -19.03 3.17 -15.33
C ALA A 99 -19.81 4.33 -15.98
N MET A 100 -19.71 5.54 -15.43
CA MET A 100 -20.36 6.73 -16.01
C MET A 100 -19.88 7.02 -17.44
N ALA A 101 -18.57 6.95 -17.68
CA ALA A 101 -17.99 7.18 -19.01
C ALA A 101 -18.47 6.15 -20.05
N ASN A 102 -18.70 4.91 -19.63
CA ASN A 102 -19.23 3.86 -20.52
C ASN A 102 -20.73 4.02 -20.78
N ILE A 103 -21.53 4.35 -19.77
CA ILE A 103 -22.96 4.67 -19.96
C ILE A 103 -23.11 5.84 -20.93
N TYR A 104 -22.30 6.89 -20.76
CA TYR A 104 -22.34 8.06 -21.63
C TYR A 104 -22.02 7.72 -23.10
N LYS A 105 -21.09 6.79 -23.35
CA LYS A 105 -20.69 6.40 -24.71
C LYS A 105 -21.60 5.36 -25.36
N ASN A 106 -22.03 4.35 -24.59
CA ASN A 106 -22.67 3.15 -25.12
C ASN A 106 -24.17 3.06 -24.78
N GLY A 107 -24.69 4.01 -23.98
CA GLY A 107 -26.09 4.04 -23.53
C GLY A 107 -26.47 2.93 -22.54
N SER A 108 -25.59 1.97 -22.25
CA SER A 108 -25.82 0.88 -21.30
C SER A 108 -24.54 0.47 -20.58
N LEU A 109 -24.69 -0.20 -19.44
CA LEU A 109 -23.58 -0.76 -18.67
C LEU A 109 -23.30 -2.18 -19.18
N ALA A 110 -22.14 -2.40 -19.80
CA ALA A 110 -21.70 -3.74 -20.19
C ALA A 110 -21.28 -4.57 -18.95
N ALA A 111 -21.39 -5.90 -19.04
CA ALA A 111 -20.97 -6.83 -17.98
C ALA A 111 -19.45 -6.78 -17.70
N SER A 112 -18.66 -6.34 -18.68
CA SER A 112 -17.24 -6.03 -18.51
C SER A 112 -16.98 -4.61 -18.98
N VAL A 113 -16.55 -3.76 -18.05
CA VAL A 113 -16.21 -2.37 -18.33
C VAL A 113 -14.70 -2.25 -18.38
N GLY A 114 -14.16 -2.11 -19.58
CA GLY A 114 -12.76 -1.74 -19.76
C GLY A 114 -12.52 -0.32 -19.21
N VAL A 115 -11.56 -0.17 -18.30
CA VAL A 115 -11.19 1.14 -17.76
C VAL A 115 -10.24 1.83 -18.76
N PRO A 116 -10.62 2.99 -19.34
CA PRO A 116 -9.74 3.70 -20.26
C PRO A 116 -8.48 4.22 -19.54
N PHE A 117 -7.35 4.21 -20.25
CA PHE A 117 -6.06 4.62 -19.68
C PHE A 117 -6.07 6.04 -19.10
N TRP A 118 -6.75 6.99 -19.75
CA TRP A 118 -6.85 8.37 -19.26
C TRP A 118 -7.53 8.45 -17.88
N VAL A 119 -8.50 7.56 -17.60
CA VAL A 119 -9.19 7.50 -16.31
C VAL A 119 -8.25 6.99 -15.23
N LEU A 120 -7.40 6.00 -15.55
CA LEU A 120 -6.35 5.51 -14.64
C LEU A 120 -5.32 6.59 -14.32
N VAL A 121 -4.89 7.38 -15.32
CA VAL A 121 -3.98 8.53 -15.11
C VAL A 121 -4.61 9.56 -14.18
N LEU A 122 -5.89 9.88 -14.39
CA LEU A 122 -6.66 10.77 -13.50
C LEU A 122 -6.71 10.23 -12.07
N GLY A 123 -6.96 8.93 -11.88
CA GLY A 123 -6.99 8.30 -10.57
C GLY A 123 -5.63 8.34 -9.85
N GLY A 124 -4.56 7.97 -10.57
CA GLY A 124 -3.20 8.01 -10.03
C GLY A 124 -2.75 9.42 -9.65
N SER A 125 -3.01 10.41 -10.51
CA SER A 125 -2.70 11.81 -10.23
C SER A 125 -3.50 12.36 -9.05
N GLY A 126 -4.78 12.00 -8.92
CA GLY A 126 -5.62 12.39 -7.78
C GLY A 126 -5.10 11.85 -6.45
N ILE A 127 -4.68 10.57 -6.40
CA ILE A 127 -4.07 9.98 -5.20
C ILE A 127 -2.77 10.72 -4.84
N PHE A 128 -1.92 10.99 -5.83
CA PHE A 128 -0.67 11.72 -5.62
C PHE A 128 -0.91 13.12 -5.05
N LEU A 129 -1.82 13.90 -5.64
CA LEU A 129 -2.16 15.24 -5.18
C LEU A 129 -2.78 15.24 -3.78
N GLY A 130 -3.72 14.31 -3.50
CA GLY A 130 -4.34 14.17 -2.19
C GLY A 130 -3.30 13.86 -1.10
N LEU A 131 -2.35 12.96 -1.39
CA LEU A 131 -1.24 12.66 -0.49
C LEU A 131 -0.35 13.87 -0.26
N ALA A 132 -0.01 14.62 -1.33
CA ALA A 132 0.84 15.81 -1.25
C ALA A 132 0.21 16.92 -0.40
N MET A 133 -1.11 17.11 -0.50
CA MET A 133 -1.83 18.19 0.21
C MET A 133 -2.13 17.84 1.67
N TYR A 134 -2.68 16.65 1.94
CA TYR A 134 -3.25 16.31 3.26
C TYR A 134 -2.63 15.07 3.93
N GLY A 135 -1.78 14.31 3.23
CA GLY A 135 -1.22 13.05 3.73
C GLY A 135 -0.43 13.18 5.04
N ARG A 136 0.21 14.33 5.25
CA ARG A 136 1.10 14.57 6.42
C ARG A 136 0.39 14.42 7.76
N ASN A 137 -0.87 14.83 7.85
CA ASN A 137 -1.62 14.82 9.12
C ASN A 137 -2.00 13.38 9.53
N VAL A 138 -2.36 12.56 8.55
CA VAL A 138 -2.70 11.14 8.75
C VAL A 138 -1.44 10.35 9.11
N MET A 139 -0.34 10.54 8.38
CA MET A 139 0.94 9.89 8.66
C MET A 139 1.45 10.20 10.08
N LYS A 140 1.30 11.44 10.56
CA LYS A 140 1.70 11.83 11.91
C LYS A 140 0.88 11.11 12.99
N THR A 141 -0.42 10.97 12.77
CA THR A 141 -1.35 10.34 13.72
C THR A 141 -1.11 8.84 13.82
N LEU A 142 -0.96 8.16 12.67
CA LEU A 142 -0.72 6.72 12.63
C LEU A 142 0.69 6.34 13.08
N GLY A 143 1.70 7.11 12.69
CA GLY A 143 3.11 6.80 12.98
C GLY A 143 3.52 6.96 14.44
N LYS A 144 2.74 7.71 15.24
CA LYS A 144 3.03 7.93 16.68
C LYS A 144 1.92 7.47 17.63
N GLY A 145 0.72 7.17 17.11
CA GLY A 145 -0.46 6.98 17.95
C GLY A 145 -0.69 5.57 18.46
N ILE A 146 -0.39 4.53 17.67
CA ILE A 146 -0.88 3.15 17.97
C ILE A 146 0.11 2.35 18.82
N THR A 147 1.40 2.41 18.49
CA THR A 147 2.49 1.68 19.16
C THR A 147 3.83 2.30 18.79
N GLU A 148 4.88 2.05 19.58
CA GLU A 148 6.24 2.47 19.24
C GLU A 148 6.79 1.66 18.06
N ILE A 149 6.92 2.33 16.92
CA ILE A 149 7.46 1.76 15.68
C ILE A 149 8.97 1.96 15.63
N THR A 150 9.73 0.88 15.80
CA THR A 150 11.16 0.84 15.43
C THR A 150 11.30 0.42 13.95
N PRO A 151 12.44 0.67 13.28
CA PRO A 151 12.59 0.35 11.85
C PRO A 151 12.31 -1.13 11.50
N MET A 152 12.67 -2.06 12.40
CA MET A 152 12.36 -3.48 12.24
C MET A 152 10.86 -3.76 12.29
N ARG A 153 10.14 -3.09 13.19
CA ARG A 153 8.70 -3.25 13.38
C ARG A 153 7.92 -2.61 12.23
N GLY A 154 8.35 -1.42 11.80
CA GLY A 154 7.78 -0.72 10.65
C GLY A 154 7.91 -1.57 9.40
N PHE A 155 9.12 -2.08 9.12
CA PHE A 155 9.36 -3.02 8.03
C PHE A 155 8.42 -4.23 8.06
N ALA A 156 8.29 -4.91 9.20
CA ALA A 156 7.47 -6.12 9.31
C ALA A 156 5.98 -5.82 9.10
N ALA A 157 5.47 -4.72 9.68
CA ALA A 157 4.09 -4.30 9.53
C ALA A 157 3.77 -3.88 8.08
N GLU A 158 4.63 -3.08 7.47
CA GLU A 158 4.49 -2.62 6.08
C GLU A 158 4.55 -3.78 5.09
N PHE A 159 5.51 -4.71 5.27
CA PHE A 159 5.65 -5.86 4.39
C PHE A 159 4.44 -6.79 4.46
N ALA A 160 3.96 -7.10 5.67
CA ALA A 160 2.77 -7.91 5.86
C ALA A 160 1.54 -7.25 5.22
N ALA A 161 1.33 -5.95 5.49
CA ALA A 161 0.18 -5.22 4.97
C ALA A 161 0.20 -5.12 3.44
N ALA A 162 1.33 -4.73 2.85
CA ALA A 162 1.47 -4.61 1.41
C ALA A 162 1.25 -5.94 0.69
N THR A 163 1.77 -7.04 1.25
CA THR A 163 1.59 -8.38 0.68
C THR A 163 0.13 -8.80 0.71
N THR A 164 -0.56 -8.61 1.83
CA THR A 164 -1.99 -8.93 1.93
C THR A 164 -2.84 -8.08 0.99
N VAL A 165 -2.58 -6.77 0.91
CA VAL A 165 -3.28 -5.88 -0.03
C VAL A 165 -3.06 -6.33 -1.46
N LEU A 166 -1.81 -6.54 -1.86
CA LEU A 166 -1.51 -6.90 -3.22
C LEU A 166 -2.15 -8.24 -3.61
N PHE A 167 -2.08 -9.24 -2.73
CA PHE A 167 -2.68 -10.55 -2.96
C PHE A 167 -4.20 -10.45 -3.15
N ALA A 168 -4.91 -9.73 -2.27
CA ALA A 168 -6.35 -9.51 -2.41
C ALA A 168 -6.69 -8.78 -3.71
N SER A 169 -5.91 -7.75 -4.04
CA SER A 169 -6.11 -6.97 -5.25
C SER A 169 -5.68 -7.74 -6.52
N GLN A 170 -4.93 -8.85 -6.44
CA GLN A 170 -4.70 -9.77 -7.57
C GLN A 170 -5.92 -10.66 -7.81
N LEU A 171 -6.63 -11.01 -6.74
CA LEU A 171 -7.91 -11.73 -6.80
C LEU A 171 -9.09 -10.82 -7.20
N GLY A 172 -8.84 -9.53 -7.45
CA GLY A 172 -9.88 -8.55 -7.76
C GLY A 172 -10.78 -8.20 -6.56
N MET A 173 -10.38 -8.57 -5.34
CA MET A 173 -11.16 -8.30 -4.14
C MET A 173 -10.83 -6.89 -3.61
N PRO A 174 -11.82 -5.98 -3.50
CA PRO A 174 -11.61 -4.70 -2.87
C PRO A 174 -11.49 -4.91 -1.36
N ILE A 175 -10.32 -4.58 -0.80
CA ILE A 175 -10.12 -4.61 0.65
C ILE A 175 -9.78 -3.23 1.20
N SER A 176 -9.87 -3.05 2.51
CA SER A 176 -9.43 -1.82 3.16
C SER A 176 -7.96 -1.92 3.58
N THR A 177 -7.12 -1.15 2.89
CA THR A 177 -5.68 -1.01 3.19
C THR A 177 -5.44 -0.47 4.60
N THR A 178 -6.32 0.40 5.09
CA THR A 178 -6.25 0.97 6.45
C THR A 178 -6.46 -0.11 7.52
N HIS A 179 -7.42 -1.02 7.31
CA HIS A 179 -7.60 -2.18 8.19
C HIS A 179 -6.38 -3.09 8.16
N THR A 180 -5.82 -3.34 6.97
CA THR A 180 -4.67 -4.21 6.82
C THR A 180 -3.45 -3.67 7.57
N ILE A 181 -3.09 -2.39 7.38
CA ILE A 181 -1.91 -1.81 8.05
C ILE A 181 -2.10 -1.70 9.56
N VAL A 182 -3.29 -1.28 10.03
CA VAL A 182 -3.58 -1.22 11.47
C VAL A 182 -3.54 -2.62 12.09
N GLY A 183 -4.10 -3.62 11.42
CA GLY A 183 -4.03 -5.02 11.83
C GLY A 183 -2.59 -5.53 11.92
N SER A 184 -1.74 -5.24 10.93
CA SER A 184 -0.32 -5.60 10.94
C SER A 184 0.43 -4.90 12.08
N ILE A 185 0.16 -3.62 12.36
CA ILE A 185 0.73 -2.88 13.48
C ILE A 185 0.33 -3.51 14.83
N ILE A 186 -0.95 -3.87 14.99
CA ILE A 186 -1.44 -4.58 16.18
C ILE A 186 -0.73 -5.92 16.31
N GLY A 187 -0.61 -6.69 15.24
CA GLY A 187 0.07 -8.00 15.23
C GLY A 187 1.53 -7.90 15.69
N VAL A 188 2.29 -6.94 15.15
CA VAL A 188 3.66 -6.67 15.58
C VAL A 188 3.71 -6.20 17.05
N GLY A 189 2.72 -5.43 17.50
CA GLY A 189 2.59 -5.01 18.90
C GLY A 189 2.32 -6.18 19.86
N LEU A 190 1.42 -7.10 19.49
CA LEU A 190 1.06 -8.28 20.30
C LEU A 190 2.21 -9.28 20.40
N ALA A 191 3.05 -9.39 19.36
CA ALA A 191 4.23 -10.25 19.38
C ALA A 191 5.24 -9.89 20.49
N ARG A 192 5.18 -8.66 21.05
CA ARG A 192 6.01 -8.24 22.19
C ARG A 192 5.64 -8.89 23.53
N LYS A 193 4.52 -9.62 23.64
CA LYS A 193 3.95 -10.15 24.91
C LYS A 193 3.62 -9.09 25.98
N GLU A 194 4.00 -7.83 25.79
CA GLU A 194 3.65 -6.69 26.65
C GLU A 194 2.33 -6.07 26.20
N LYS A 195 1.21 -6.53 26.80
CA LYS A 195 -0.14 -5.96 26.58
C LYS A 195 -0.25 -4.44 26.88
N ALA A 196 0.77 -3.85 27.52
CA ALA A 196 0.84 -2.45 27.91
C ALA A 196 1.22 -1.47 26.77
N VAL A 197 1.61 -1.96 25.60
CA VAL A 197 2.20 -1.12 24.53
C VAL A 197 1.16 -0.58 23.54
N LEU A 198 -0.02 -1.21 23.44
CA LEU A 198 -1.07 -0.78 22.52
C LEU A 198 -1.98 0.28 23.16
N ASP A 199 -2.14 1.43 22.50
CA ASP A 199 -3.10 2.44 22.94
C ASP A 199 -4.54 1.97 22.67
N LYS A 200 -5.15 1.37 23.69
CA LYS A 200 -6.54 0.86 23.64
C LYS A 200 -7.56 1.96 23.38
N LYS A 201 -7.31 3.20 23.82
CA LYS A 201 -8.22 4.34 23.61
C LYS A 201 -8.21 4.74 22.15
N LEU A 202 -7.02 4.83 21.54
CA LEU A 202 -6.89 5.12 20.11
C LEU A 202 -7.50 3.99 19.28
N LEU A 203 -7.21 2.72 19.61
CA LEU A 203 -7.80 1.57 18.91
C LEU A 203 -9.33 1.61 18.95
N ARG A 204 -9.93 1.78 20.14
CA ARG A 204 -11.39 1.88 20.28
C ARG A 204 -11.97 3.04 19.46
N LYS A 205 -11.30 4.19 19.45
CA LYS A 205 -11.71 5.35 18.65
C LYS A 205 -11.65 5.03 17.14
N THR A 206 -10.59 4.37 16.69
CA THR A 206 -10.42 3.96 15.29
C THR A 206 -11.52 2.98 14.86
N PHE A 207 -11.79 1.93 15.65
CA PHE A 207 -12.87 0.99 15.37
C PHE A 207 -14.25 1.66 15.34
N ALA A 208 -14.53 2.57 16.28
CA ALA A 208 -15.78 3.31 16.30
C ALA A 208 -15.96 4.18 15.03
N ILE A 209 -14.89 4.85 14.58
CA ILE A 209 -14.91 5.62 13.33
C ILE A 209 -15.21 4.72 12.13
N TRP A 210 -14.59 3.54 12.04
CA TRP A 210 -14.82 2.62 10.92
C TRP A 210 -16.28 2.17 10.80
N ILE A 211 -16.91 1.85 11.93
CA ILE A 211 -18.33 1.45 11.96
C ILE A 211 -19.22 2.64 11.59
N LEU A 212 -18.95 3.81 12.15
CA LEU A 212 -19.77 5.00 11.92
C LEU A 212 -19.63 5.55 10.49
N GLN A 213 -18.47 5.34 9.85
CA GLN A 213 -18.19 5.86 8.53
C GLN A 213 -19.10 5.25 7.44
N ILE A 214 -19.45 3.97 7.54
CA ILE A 214 -20.30 3.29 6.54
C ILE A 214 -21.71 3.91 6.46
N PRO A 215 -22.51 3.98 7.54
CA PRO A 215 -23.85 4.56 7.47
C PRO A 215 -23.80 6.05 7.14
N PHE A 216 -22.78 6.78 7.62
CA PHE A 216 -22.61 8.18 7.31
C PHE A 216 -22.40 8.42 5.81
N VAL A 217 -21.48 7.67 5.17
CA VAL A 217 -21.22 7.79 3.72
C VAL A 217 -22.45 7.35 2.91
N ALA A 218 -23.12 6.28 3.32
CA ALA A 218 -24.33 5.81 2.65
C ALA A 218 -25.46 6.85 2.71
N MET A 219 -25.66 7.47 3.86
CA MET A 219 -26.64 8.54 4.06
C MET A 219 -26.32 9.75 3.19
N CYS A 220 -25.07 10.23 3.19
CA CYS A 220 -24.65 11.36 2.36
C CYS A 220 -24.85 11.05 0.86
N ALA A 221 -24.45 9.86 0.40
CA ALA A 221 -24.65 9.43 -0.98
C ALA A 221 -26.14 9.38 -1.35
N GLY A 222 -26.98 8.85 -0.47
CA GLY A 222 -28.43 8.80 -0.66
C GLY A 222 -29.06 10.19 -0.75
N VAL A 223 -28.70 11.10 0.16
CA VAL A 223 -29.19 12.49 0.14
C VAL A 223 -28.81 13.19 -1.15
N ILE A 224 -27.55 13.08 -1.58
CA ILE A 224 -27.07 13.68 -2.84
C ILE A 224 -27.83 13.08 -4.03
N PHE A 225 -28.02 11.76 -4.07
CA PHE A 225 -28.73 11.10 -5.15
C PHE A 225 -30.19 11.56 -5.26
N TYR A 226 -30.95 11.56 -4.16
CA TYR A 226 -32.35 11.99 -4.18
C TYR A 226 -32.49 13.47 -4.48
N PHE A 227 -31.56 14.31 -3.99
CA PHE A 227 -31.51 15.72 -4.34
C PHE A 227 -31.30 15.94 -5.84
N LEU A 228 -30.29 15.27 -6.43
CA LEU A 228 -30.01 15.37 -7.86
C LEU A 228 -31.16 14.84 -8.71
N ARG A 229 -31.79 13.74 -8.30
CA ARG A 229 -32.98 13.18 -8.97
C ARG A 229 -34.15 14.17 -8.93
N ALA A 230 -34.41 14.80 -7.79
CA ALA A 230 -35.47 15.81 -7.70
C ALA A 230 -35.22 17.03 -8.62
N LEU A 231 -33.95 17.36 -8.87
CA LEU A 231 -33.54 18.49 -9.71
C LEU A 231 -33.51 18.16 -11.22
N LEU A 232 -33.10 16.94 -11.58
CA LEU A 232 -32.85 16.52 -12.96
C LEU A 232 -33.96 15.66 -13.58
N GLY A 233 -34.90 15.16 -12.78
CA GLY A 233 -36.00 14.27 -13.20
C GLY A 233 -35.66 12.79 -13.09
#